data_AF-A0A257YEF1-F1
#
_entry.id   AF-A0A257YEF1-F1
#
_cell.length_a   1.000
_cell.length_b   1.000
_cell.length_c   1.000
_cell.angle_alpha   90.00
_cell.angle_beta   90.00
_cell.angle_gamma   90.00
#
_symmetry.space_group_name_H-M   'P 1'
#
loop_
_entity.id
_entity.type
_entity.pdbx_description
1 polymer ?
#
loop_
_entity_poly.entity_id
_entity_poly.type
_entity_poly.pdbx_seq_one_letter_code
_entity_poly.pdbx_strand_id
1 'polypeptide(L)'
;MSKADPFPKLLRAFFYEWLVEQRNASIHTVRSYRDTWRLLLRFVAQRAGKKVVVITLADLTASTVIAFLGHAEHERGGTIGTRN
;
A
#
# COMPACT_ATOMS: atom_id res chain seq x y z
N MET A 1 5.88 -19.44 -19.62
CA MET A 1 5.46 -18.03 -19.73
C MET A 1 5.19 -17.52 -18.33
N SER A 2 5.99 -16.58 -17.81
CA SER A 2 5.75 -16.02 -16.47
C SER A 2 4.41 -15.27 -16.50
N LYS A 3 3.43 -15.74 -15.72
CA LYS A 3 2.12 -15.11 -15.63
C LYS A 3 2.35 -13.70 -15.07
N ALA A 4 1.90 -12.67 -15.79
CA ALA A 4 2.00 -11.30 -15.31
C ALA A 4 1.37 -11.20 -13.92
N ASP A 5 2.11 -10.59 -12.98
CA ASP A 5 1.66 -10.48 -11.60
C ASP A 5 0.30 -9.77 -11.54
N PRO A 6 -0.70 -10.31 -10.83
CA PRO A 6 -2.04 -9.72 -10.78
C PRO A 6 -2.10 -8.41 -9.98
N PHE A 7 -1.07 -8.09 -9.18
CA PHE A 7 -1.07 -7.00 -8.22
C PHE A 7 -1.39 -5.63 -8.82
N PRO A 8 -0.78 -5.17 -9.94
CA PRO A 8 -1.12 -3.87 -10.51
C PRO A 8 -2.59 -3.76 -10.93
N LYS A 9 -3.18 -4.87 -11.41
CA LYS A 9 -4.59 -4.93 -11.78
C LYS A 9 -5.49 -4.87 -10.55
N LEU A 10 -5.16 -5.63 -9.50
CA LEU A 10 -5.90 -5.63 -8.24
C LEU A 10 -5.84 -4.27 -7.55
N LEU A 11 -4.67 -3.62 -7.52
CA LEU A 11 -4.52 -2.29 -6.94
C LEU A 11 -5.35 -1.24 -7.70
N ARG A 12 -5.40 -1.32 -9.04
CA ARG A 12 -6.29 -0.48 -9.84
C ARG A 12 -7.76 -0.72 -9.50
N ALA A 13 -8.20 -1.98 -9.50
CA ALA A 13 -9.59 -2.33 -9.18
C ALA A 13 -9.98 -1.87 -7.76
N PHE A 14 -9.08 -1.99 -6.79
CA PHE A 14 -9.28 -1.47 -5.45
C PHE A 14 -9.59 0.03 -5.43
N PHE A 15 -8.83 0.85 -6.17
CA PHE A 15 -9.05 2.30 -6.18
C PHE A 15 -10.27 2.72 -6.98
N TYR A 16 -10.45 2.18 -8.19
CA TYR A 16 -11.50 2.64 -9.10
C TYR A 16 -12.83 1.94 -8.84
N GLU A 17 -12.84 0.61 -8.87
CA GLU A 17 -14.09 -0.16 -8.77
C GLU A 17 -14.56 -0.22 -7.31
N TRP A 18 -13.68 -0.58 -6.38
CA TRP A 18 -14.10 -0.75 -4.99
C TRP A 18 -14.24 0.58 -4.25
N LEU A 19 -13.18 1.39 -4.19
CA LEU A 19 -13.16 2.58 -3.33
C LEU A 19 -14.02 3.73 -3.90
N VAL A 20 -13.96 3.97 -5.21
CA VAL A 20 -14.74 5.03 -5.86
C VAL A 20 -16.15 4.55 -6.21
N GLU A 21 -16.31 3.50 -7.03
CA GLU A 21 -17.64 3.13 -7.53
C GLU A 21 -18.51 2.45 -6.47
N GLN A 22 -18.01 1.41 -5.79
CA GLN A 22 -18.82 0.62 -4.85
C GLN A 22 -18.97 1.28 -3.48
N ARG A 23 -17.91 1.91 -2.96
CA ARG A 23 -17.91 2.53 -1.63
C ARG A 23 -18.26 4.01 -1.65
N ASN A 24 -18.33 4.64 -2.83
CA ASN A 24 -18.53 6.08 -3.00
C ASN A 24 -17.68 6.92 -2.03
N ALA A 25 -16.41 6.51 -1.86
CA ALA A 25 -15.53 7.16 -0.91
C ALA A 25 -15.21 8.60 -1.34
N SER A 26 -15.09 9.50 -0.36
CA SER A 26 -14.73 10.89 -0.66
C SER A 26 -13.37 10.99 -1.35
N ILE A 27 -13.16 12.05 -2.13
CA ILE A 27 -11.86 12.33 -2.76
C ILE A 27 -10.71 12.40 -1.73
N HIS A 28 -10.99 12.87 -0.51
CA HIS A 28 -10.02 12.91 0.57
C HIS A 28 -9.65 11.51 1.06
N THR A 29 -10.64 10.62 1.19
CA THR A 29 -10.43 9.21 1.51
C THR A 29 -9.58 8.53 0.42
N VAL A 30 -9.93 8.69 -0.85
CA VAL A 30 -9.16 8.12 -1.98
C VAL A 30 -7.71 8.59 -1.96
N ARG A 31 -7.47 9.89 -1.72
CA ARG A 31 -6.12 10.46 -1.60
C ARG A 31 -5.35 9.89 -0.41
N SER A 32 -5.99 9.76 0.75
CA SER A 32 -5.38 9.15 1.94
C SER A 32 -4.92 7.72 1.66
N TYR A 33 -5.78 6.88 1.08
CA TYR A 33 -5.43 5.51 0.71
C TYR A 33 -4.28 5.46 -0.31
N ARG A 34 -4.32 6.31 -1.34
CA ARG A 34 -3.26 6.41 -2.36
C ARG A 34 -1.92 6.75 -1.73
N ASP A 35 -1.91 7.69 -0.79
CA ASP A 35 -0.68 8.14 -0.15
C ASP A 35 -0.14 7.07 0.81
N THR A 36 -1.00 6.35 1.55
CA THR A 36 -0.61 5.17 2.35
C THR A 36 -0.01 4.07 1.48
N TRP A 37 -0.65 3.71 0.37
CA TRP A 37 -0.12 2.70 -0.56
C TRP A 37 1.24 3.10 -1.14
N ARG A 38 1.46 4.39 -1.45
CA ARG A 38 2.76 4.89 -1.90
C ARG A 38 3.85 4.71 -0.85
N LEU A 39 3.55 4.99 0.42
CA LEU A 39 4.50 4.82 1.53
C LEU A 39 4.83 3.34 1.72
N LEU A 40 3.81 2.48 1.78
CA LEU A 40 3.99 1.04 1.92
C LEU A 40 4.85 0.46 0.79
N LEU A 41 4.52 0.77 -0.47
CA LEU A 41 5.25 0.21 -1.62
C LEU A 41 6.71 0.68 -1.69
N ARG A 42 6.99 1.92 -1.30
CA ARG A 42 8.38 2.41 -1.19
C ARG A 42 9.13 1.71 -0.07
N PHE A 43 8.50 1.53 1.09
CA PHE A 43 9.09 0.81 2.22
C PHE A 43 9.43 -0.64 1.85
N VAL A 44 8.50 -1.36 1.22
CA VAL A 44 8.72 -2.75 0.79
C VAL A 44 9.82 -2.82 -0.26
N ALA A 45 9.84 -1.90 -1.23
CA ALA A 45 10.89 -1.83 -2.25
C ALA A 45 12.28 -1.60 -1.63
N GLN A 46 12.40 -0.65 -0.69
CA GLN A 46 13.64 -0.38 0.03
C GLN A 46 14.09 -1.61 0.83
N ARG A 47 13.19 -2.23 1.59
CA ARG A 47 13.50 -3.41 2.41
C ARG A 47 13.91 -4.62 1.57
N ALA A 48 13.29 -4.80 0.40
CA ALA A 48 13.59 -5.90 -0.51
C ALA A 48 14.80 -5.63 -1.43
N GLY A 49 15.34 -4.41 -1.45
CA GLY A 49 16.38 -4.01 -2.41
C GLY A 49 15.91 -4.00 -3.86
N LYS A 50 14.61 -3.78 -4.09
CA LYS A 50 13.94 -3.84 -5.40
C LYS A 50 13.44 -2.47 -5.84
N LYS A 51 13.14 -2.32 -7.14
CA LYS A 51 12.38 -1.16 -7.63
C LYS A 51 10.89 -1.35 -7.32
N VAL A 52 10.17 -0.26 -7.02
CA VAL A 52 8.71 -0.31 -6.77
C VAL A 52 7.94 -0.99 -7.91
N VAL A 53 8.38 -0.78 -9.16
CA VAL A 53 7.72 -1.34 -10.36
C VAL A 53 7.79 -2.86 -10.48
N VAL A 54 8.66 -3.53 -9.72
CA VAL A 54 8.78 -5.00 -9.70
C VAL A 54 8.22 -5.62 -8.42
N ILE A 55 7.55 -4.84 -7.57
CA ILE A 55 6.88 -5.33 -6.38
C ILE A 55 5.65 -6.15 -6.78
N THR A 56 5.56 -7.33 -6.20
CA THR A 56 4.51 -8.33 -6.42
C THR A 56 3.60 -8.44 -5.22
N LEU A 57 2.46 -9.10 -5.37
CA LEU A 57 1.59 -9.40 -4.22
C LEU A 57 2.33 -10.26 -3.17
N ALA A 58 3.25 -11.12 -3.60
CA ALA A 58 4.02 -11.99 -2.72
C ALA A 58 5.03 -11.22 -1.84
N ASP A 59 5.43 -10.00 -2.25
CA ASP A 59 6.29 -9.14 -1.43
C ASP A 59 5.50 -8.46 -0.28
N LEU A 60 4.16 -8.45 -0.33
CA LEU A 60 3.29 -7.85 0.68
C LEU A 60 2.87 -8.88 1.74
N THR A 61 3.83 -9.30 2.56
CA THR A 61 3.61 -10.27 3.64
C THR A 61 3.18 -9.58 4.94
N ALA A 62 2.57 -10.34 5.86
CA ALA A 62 2.28 -9.86 7.21
C ALA A 62 3.53 -9.27 7.92
N SER A 63 4.70 -9.88 7.74
CA SER A 63 5.94 -9.39 8.34
C SER A 63 6.38 -8.04 7.74
N THR A 64 6.20 -7.83 6.44
CA THR A 64 6.49 -6.52 5.82
C THR A 64 5.51 -5.45 6.28
N VAL A 65 4.22 -5.78 6.46
CA VAL A 65 3.20 -4.84 6.96
C VAL A 65 3.49 -4.47 8.42
N ILE A 66 3.80 -5.42 9.29
CA ILE A 66 4.17 -5.14 10.70
C ILE A 66 5.40 -4.24 10.77
N ALA A 67 6.43 -4.54 9.96
CA ALA A 67 7.63 -3.72 9.89
C ALA A 67 7.34 -2.29 9.37
N PHE A 68 6.43 -2.16 8.40
CA PHE A 68 5.98 -0.85 7.90
C PHE A 68 5.26 -0.06 8.98
N LEU A 69 4.36 -0.68 9.76
CA LEU A 69 3.65 -0.01 10.84
C LEU A 69 4.61 0.49 11.92
N GLY A 70 5.58 -0.33 12.33
CA GLY A 70 6.61 0.11 13.28
C GLY A 70 7.49 1.26 12.73
N HIS A 71 7.82 1.23 11.43
CA HIS A 71 8.56 2.31 10.79
C HIS A 71 7.73 3.61 10.70
N ALA A 72 6.45 3.51 10.34
CA ALA A 72 5.55 4.66 10.24
C ALA A 72 5.32 5.35 11.60
N GLU A 73 5.28 4.58 12.68
CA GLU A 73 5.20 5.09 14.06
C GLU A 73 6.46 5.88 14.44
N HIS A 74 7.64 5.40 14.04
CA HIS A 74 8.91 6.06 14.36
C HIS A 74 9.20 7.31 13.51
N GLU A 75 8.86 7.31 12.22
CA GLU A 75 9.15 8.46 11.34
C GLU A 75 8.15 9.62 11.48
N ARG A 76 6.92 9.35 11.94
CA ARG A 76 5.89 10.40 12.01
C ARG A 76 5.71 11.05 13.36
N GLY A 77 6.29 10.50 14.44
CA GLY A 77 5.98 10.95 15.81
C GLY A 77 4.47 10.94 16.10
N GLY A 78 3.70 10.16 15.34
CA GLY A 78 2.24 10.14 15.38
C GLY A 78 1.77 9.32 16.57
N THR A 79 0.90 9.91 17.39
CA THR A 79 0.21 9.18 18.46
C THR A 79 -0.66 8.05 17.88
N ILE A 80 -0.98 7.06 18.73
CA ILE A 80 -1.73 5.83 18.46
C ILE A 80 -3.00 6.02 17.60
N GLY A 81 -3.55 7.24 17.52
CA GLY A 81 -4.77 7.58 16.80
C GLY A 81 -4.69 7.62 15.26
N THR A 82 -3.51 7.51 14.63
CA THR A 82 -3.40 7.43 13.15
C THR A 82 -3.19 6.01 12.62
N ARG A 83 -3.40 5.01 13.48
CA ARG A 83 -3.19 3.59 13.17
C ARG A 83 -4.30 2.97 12.31
N ASN A 84 -5.50 3.57 12.27
CA ASN A 84 -6.67 3.07 11.54
C ASN A 84 -7.52 4.20 10.95
#